data_AF-A0A846C1J6-F1
#
_entry.id   AF-A0A846C1J6-F1
#
_cell.length_a   1.000
_cell.length_b   1.000
_cell.length_c   1.000
_cell.angle_alpha   90.00
_cell.angle_beta   90.00
_cell.angle_gamma   90.00
#
_symmetry.space_group_name_H-M   'P 1'
#
loop_
_entity.id
_entity.type
_entity.pdbx_description
1 polymer ?
#
loop_
_entity_poly.entity_id
_entity_poly.type
_entity_poly.pdbx_seq_one_letter_code
_entity_poly.pdbx_strand_id
1 'polypeptide(L)' 'MGLLKIKMYSLIEKMSDIELEKAWEYLQTLHYDSFMMIAIQKSKTSHKPGDIFTKEEALQILAFDKEDT' A
#
# COMPACT_ATOMS: atom_id res chain seq x y z
N MET A 1 -17.36 5.35 -18.41
CA MET A 1 -16.01 5.04 -17.88
C MET A 1 -15.22 6.34 -17.85
N GLY A 2 -14.52 6.71 -16.77
CA GLY A 2 -13.88 8.03 -16.64
C GLY A 2 -12.79 8.29 -17.69
N LEU A 3 -12.63 9.54 -18.16
CA LEU A 3 -11.69 9.94 -19.21
C LEU A 3 -10.24 9.50 -18.92
N LEU A 4 -9.80 9.59 -17.67
CA LEU A 4 -8.46 9.16 -17.24
C LEU A 4 -8.28 7.65 -17.41
N LYS A 5 -9.31 6.86 -17.07
CA LYS A 5 -9.29 5.40 -17.20
C LYS A 5 -9.18 4.99 -18.66
N ILE A 6 -9.89 5.66 -19.57
CA ILE A 6 -9.78 5.43 -21.03
C ILE A 6 -8.37 5.76 -21.54
N LYS A 7 -7.81 6.91 -21.14
CA LYS A 7 -6.44 7.29 -21.52
C LYS A 7 -5.39 6.31 -21.01
N MET A 8 -5.56 5.81 -19.79
CA MET A 8 -4.65 4.83 -19.19
C MET A 8 -4.64 3.52 -19.98
N TYR A 9 -5.81 2.97 -20.32
CA TYR A 9 -5.89 1.75 -21.13
C TYR A 9 -5.25 1.93 -22.50
N SER A 10 -5.51 3.05 -23.18
CA SER A 10 -4.89 3.33 -24.48
C SER A 10 -3.37 3.48 -24.39
N LEU A 11 -2.83 3.93 -23.24
CA LEU A 11 -1.39 3.98 -23.01
C LEU A 11 -0.82 2.57 -22.80
N ILE A 12 -1.47 1.76 -21.96
CA ILE A 12 -1.07 0.36 -21.70
C ILE A 12 -1.01 -0.44 -23.00
N GLU A 13 -2.01 -0.29 -23.88
CA GLU A 13 -2.06 -0.98 -25.18
C GLU A 13 -0.90 -0.63 -26.12
N LYS A 14 -0.21 0.49 -25.90
CA LYS A 14 0.88 0.97 -26.76
C LYS A 14 2.26 0.66 -26.20
N MET A 15 2.35 0.16 -24.97
CA MET A 15 3.61 -0.13 -24.30
C MET A 15 4.02 -1.58 -24.55
N SER A 16 5.32 -1.81 -24.66
CA SER A 16 5.88 -3.16 -24.63
C SER A 16 5.83 -3.75 -23.22
N ASP A 17 5.93 -5.08 -23.11
CA ASP A 17 5.94 -5.76 -21.81
C ASP A 17 7.05 -5.26 -20.88
N ILE A 18 8.23 -4.95 -21.43
CA ILE A 18 9.38 -4.40 -20.67
C ILE A 18 9.08 -3.01 -20.13
N GLU A 19 8.41 -2.16 -20.91
CA GLU A 19 8.01 -0.83 -20.47
C GLU A 19 6.89 -0.90 -19.44
N LEU A 20 5.96 -1.85 -19.59
CA LEU A 20 4.90 -2.10 -18.62
C LEU A 20 5.45 -2.59 -17.29
N GLU A 21 6.41 -3.50 -17.30
CA GLU A 21 7.08 -4.00 -16.08
C GLU A 21 7.77 -2.85 -15.34
N LYS A 22 8.57 -2.04 -16.03
CA LYS A 22 9.20 -0.85 -15.44
C LYS A 22 8.18 0.16 -14.91
N ALA A 23 7.12 0.44 -15.67
CA ALA A 23 6.08 1.36 -15.24
C ALA A 23 5.33 0.84 -14.00
N TRP A 24 5.15 -0.48 -13.91
CA TRP A 24 4.57 -1.12 -12.75
C TRP A 24 5.43 -0.95 -11.49
N GLU A 25 6.76 -1.10 -11.58
CA GLU A 25 7.66 -0.89 -10.43
C GLU A 25 7.50 0.52 -9.82
N TYR A 26 7.44 1.55 -10.67
CA TYR A 26 7.20 2.93 -10.21
C TYR A 26 5.80 3.11 -9.64
N LEU A 27 4.77 2.59 -10.32
CA LEU A 27 3.39 2.74 -9.88
C LEU A 27 3.12 1.98 -8.57
N GLN A 28 3.74 0.82 -8.38
CA GLN A 28 3.62 -0.01 -7.19
C GLN A 28 4.13 0.74 -5.96
N THR A 29 5.30 1.38 -6.07
CA THR A 29 5.87 2.21 -4.99
C THR A 29 4.91 3.34 -4.62
N LEU A 30 4.44 4.10 -5.61
CA LEU A 30 3.49 5.19 -5.40
C LEU A 30 2.16 4.71 -4.82
N HIS A 31 1.70 3.52 -5.23
CA HIS A 31 0.47 2.91 -4.72
C HIS A 31 0.61 2.57 -3.24
N TYR A 32 1.72 1.94 -2.84
CA TYR A 32 1.99 1.60 -1.45
C TYR A 32 2.14 2.84 -0.57
N ASP A 33 2.87 3.85 -1.02
CA ASP A 33 3.00 5.11 -0.29
C ASP A 33 1.65 5.79 -0.07
N SER A 34 0.84 5.89 -1.13
CA SER A 34 -0.49 6.47 -1.07
C SER A 34 -1.42 5.67 -0.15
N PHE A 35 -1.42 4.34 -0.27
CA PHE A 35 -2.19 3.45 0.57
C PHE A 35 -1.82 3.62 2.04
N MET A 36 -0.52 3.67 2.36
CA MET A 36 -0.04 3.82 3.72
C MET A 36 -0.37 5.17 4.31
N MET A 37 -0.24 6.24 3.52
CA MET A 37 -0.65 7.58 3.93
C MET A 37 -2.14 7.64 4.28
N ILE A 38 -3.00 7.03 3.45
CA ILE A 38 -4.45 6.95 3.71
C ILE A 38 -4.73 6.16 4.99
N ALA A 39 -4.04 5.03 5.19
CA ALA A 39 -4.20 4.21 6.38
C ALA A 39 -3.80 4.98 7.65
N ILE A 40 -2.67 5.69 7.64
CA ILE A 40 -2.21 6.54 8.73
C ILE A 40 -3.21 7.67 9.00
N GLN A 41 -3.74 8.30 7.95
CA GLN A 41 -4.69 9.40 8.13
C GLN A 41 -5.99 8.90 8.76
N LYS A 42 -6.50 7.74 8.31
CA LYS A 42 -7.66 7.10 8.91
C LYS A 42 -7.39 6.74 10.37
N SER A 43 -6.25 6.11 10.65
CA SER A 43 -5.87 5.67 12.00
C SER A 43 -5.84 6.84 12.99
N LYS A 44 -5.29 7.99 12.60
CA LYS A 44 -5.28 9.21 13.41
C LYS A 44 -6.68 9.71 13.78
N THR A 45 -7.67 9.49 12.91
CA THR A 45 -9.04 9.95 13.14
C THR A 45 -9.94 8.91 13.82
N SER A 46 -9.60 7.62 13.72
CA SER A 46 -10.41 6.53 14.23
C SER A 46 -9.93 5.98 15.58
N HIS A 47 -8.63 6.06 15.87
CA HIS A 47 -8.07 5.49 17.09
C HIS A 47 -8.30 6.37 18.31
N LYS A 48 -8.68 5.73 19.41
CA LYS A 48 -8.73 6.28 20.76
C LYS A 48 -7.48 5.87 21.53
N PRO A 49 -7.14 6.57 22.64
CA PRO A 49 -6.09 6.10 23.54
C PRO A 49 -6.35 4.65 23.98
N GLY A 50 -5.40 3.75 23.74
CA GLY A 50 -5.52 2.31 24.00
C GLY A 50 -5.78 1.43 22.77
N ASP A 51 -6.15 2.00 21.62
CA ASP A 51 -6.36 1.23 20.36
C ASP A 51 -5.05 0.93 19.61
N ILE A 52 -3.93 1.49 20.07
CA ILE A 52 -2.62 1.40 19.42
C ILE A 52 -1.66 0.71 20.38
N PHE A 53 -1.03 -0.36 19.91
CA PHE A 53 0.05 -1.00 20.65
C PHE A 53 1.23 -0.04 20.82
N THR A 54 1.81 -0.06 22.01
CA THR A 54 3.17 0.42 22.22
C THR A 54 4.14 -0.43 21.39
N LYS A 55 5.36 0.09 21.19
CA LYS A 55 6.40 -0.63 20.44
C LYS A 55 6.67 -1.99 21.06
N GLU A 56 6.70 -2.05 22.39
CA GLU A 56 6.97 -3.25 23.17
C GLU A 56 5.85 -4.29 23.02
N GLU A 57 4.58 -3.86 23.07
CA GLU A 57 3.42 -4.74 22.83
C GLU A 57 3.37 -5.27 21.39
N ALA A 58 3.67 -4.42 20.41
CA ALA A 58 3.72 -4.84 19.01
C ALA A 58 4.83 -5.87 18.75
N LEU A 59 6.01 -5.69 19.35
CA LEU A 59 7.12 -6.62 19.23
C LEU A 59 6.83 -7.99 19.85
N GLN A 60 6.05 -8.04 20.94
CA GLN A 60 5.63 -9.32 21.54
C GLN A 60 4.75 -10.10 20.57
N ILE A 61 3.73 -9.47 19.98
CA ILE A 61 2.83 -10.12 19.00
C ILE A 61 3.61 -10.65 17.79
N LEU A 62 4.50 -9.83 17.23
CA LEU A 62 5.32 -10.23 16.07
C LEU A 62 6.32 -11.36 16.38
N ALA A 63 6.70 -11.53 17.66
CA ALA A 63 7.58 -12.61 18.09
C ALA A 63 6.81 -13.94 18.25
N PHE A 64 5.56 -13.90 18.74
CA PHE A 64 4.71 -15.09 18.85
C PHE A 64 4.43 -15.75 17.48
N ASP A 65 4.30 -14.96 16.40
CA ASP A 65 4.14 -15.49 15.04
C ASP A 65 5.36 -16.28 14.51
N LYS A 66 6.52 -16.25 15.20
CA LYS A 66 7.74 -16.98 14.80
C LYS A 66 7.94 -18.32 15.50
N GLU A 67 7.20 -18.62 16.57
CA GLU A 67 7.38 -19.87 17.32
C GLU A 67 6.52 -21.04 16.79
N ASP A 68 5.62 -20.79 15.84
CA ASP A 68 4.71 -21.78 15.24
C ASP A 68 5.12 -22.28 13.82
N THR A 69 6.41 -22.22 13.46
CA THR A 69 6.99 -22.86 12.24
C THR A 69 8.20 -23.72 12.57
#